data_AF-C5KEB4-F1
#
_entry.id   AF-C5KEB4-F1
#
_cell.length_a   1.000
_cell.length_b   1.000
_cell.length_c   1.000
_cell.angle_alpha   90.00
_cell.angle_beta   90.00
_cell.angle_gamma   90.00
#
_symmetry.space_group_name_H-M   'P 1'
#
loop_
_entity.id
_entity.type
_entity.pdbx_description
1 polymer ?
#
loop_
_entity_poly.entity_id
_entity_poly.type
_entity_poly.pdbx_seq_one_letter_code
_entity_poly.pdbx_strand_id
1 'polypeptide(L)'
;YGYYDLAADVLAENPALTYSCLEPDEYEFLNSLILSQASPEEGVKQLAQLARKHIEKLRTITKAIQEGRKNRDKKGLKIALKEFEEALDEYIPVLMAEAKIYWEMEDYQMVEHLFRQSAEFCSEDERWRLNVAHVFFMQEKFEECIRYYAKRCFLALAENMAKDMVVIRDDTYHNILNFLDRAARHGKHIETVVSPIDMEKIIEVQNAAAQAAADAVGESSEFGRDENNPNNLGVAAAVKSAAAAAAVAAASINKKKNRTVT
;
A
#
# COMPACT_ATOMS: atom_id res chain seq x y z
N TYR A 1 19.73 -14.19 15.12
CA TYR A 1 19.85 -15.66 15.09
C TYR A 1 18.50 -16.23 15.49
N GLY A 2 17.85 -16.95 14.57
CA GLY A 2 16.44 -17.29 14.64
C GLY A 2 16.16 -18.37 15.68
N TYR A 3 15.04 -18.22 16.40
CA TYR A 3 14.54 -19.18 17.39
C TYR A 3 13.88 -20.41 16.73
N TYR A 4 14.36 -20.85 15.57
CA TYR A 4 13.73 -21.91 14.78
C TYR A 4 13.85 -23.28 15.45
N ASP A 5 15.01 -23.59 16.02
CA ASP A 5 15.21 -24.83 16.78
C ASP A 5 14.30 -24.87 18.02
N LEU A 6 14.23 -23.75 18.76
CA LEU A 6 13.34 -23.63 19.91
C LEU A 6 11.85 -23.73 19.51
N ALA A 7 11.47 -23.14 18.36
CA ALA A 7 10.12 -23.27 17.84
C ALA A 7 9.81 -24.72 17.44
N ALA A 8 10.75 -25.42 16.80
CA ALA A 8 10.62 -26.82 16.44
C ALA A 8 10.46 -27.71 17.68
N ASP A 9 11.29 -27.50 18.71
CA ASP A 9 11.23 -28.22 19.97
C ASP A 9 9.88 -27.98 20.68
N VAL A 10 9.43 -26.73 20.80
CA VAL A 10 8.14 -26.39 21.43
C VAL A 10 6.97 -27.04 20.70
N LEU A 11 6.97 -27.01 19.36
CA LEU A 11 5.91 -27.63 18.55
C LEU A 11 5.91 -29.16 18.69
N ALA A 12 7.08 -29.79 18.74
CA ALA A 12 7.24 -31.23 18.88
C ALA A 12 6.87 -31.75 20.28
N GLU A 13 7.22 -30.99 21.33
CA GLU A 13 6.96 -31.37 22.72
C GLU A 13 5.49 -31.15 23.14
N ASN A 14 4.77 -30.24 22.46
CA ASN A 14 3.42 -29.82 22.87
C ASN A 14 2.36 -29.95 21.77
N PRO A 15 2.21 -31.10 21.09
CA PRO A 15 1.33 -31.24 19.92
C PRO A 15 -0.13 -30.89 20.24
N ALA A 16 -0.64 -31.28 21.41
CA ALA A 16 -2.02 -30.98 21.81
C ALA A 16 -2.28 -29.47 21.99
N LEU A 17 -1.30 -28.72 22.51
CA LEU A 17 -1.42 -27.27 22.68
C LEU A 17 -1.26 -26.55 21.35
N THR A 18 -0.32 -26.99 20.52
CA THR A 18 -0.10 -26.49 19.17
C THR A 18 -1.38 -26.49 18.35
N TYR A 19 -2.10 -27.61 18.28
CA TYR A 19 -3.37 -27.70 17.54
C TYR A 19 -4.53 -26.93 18.19
N SER A 20 -4.41 -26.54 19.46
CA SER A 20 -5.45 -25.78 20.16
C SER A 20 -5.22 -24.27 20.12
N CYS A 21 -3.97 -23.82 19.92
CA CYS A 21 -3.57 -22.42 20.02
C CYS A 21 -3.22 -21.79 18.67
N LEU A 22 -2.97 -22.59 17.64
CA LEU A 22 -2.66 -22.10 16.30
C LEU A 22 -3.75 -22.49 15.32
N GLU A 23 -4.09 -21.56 14.43
CA GLU A 23 -4.91 -21.89 13.28
C GLU A 23 -4.11 -22.78 12.30
N PRO A 24 -4.79 -23.60 11.47
CA PRO A 24 -4.11 -24.54 10.57
C PRO A 24 -3.08 -23.88 9.64
N ASP A 25 -3.41 -22.70 9.10
CA ASP A 25 -2.54 -21.96 8.18
C ASP A 25 -1.33 -21.36 8.92
N GLU A 26 -1.49 -20.95 10.18
CA GLU A 26 -0.38 -20.44 11.01
C GLU A 26 0.61 -21.56 11.36
N TYR A 27 0.09 -22.75 11.69
CA TYR A 27 0.91 -23.94 11.90
C TYR A 27 1.66 -24.34 10.62
N GLU A 28 0.98 -24.35 9.47
CA GLU A 28 1.61 -24.65 8.17
C GLU A 28 2.69 -23.63 7.81
N PHE A 29 2.45 -22.34 8.08
CA PHE A 29 3.44 -21.27 7.88
C PHE A 29 4.68 -21.47 8.76
N LEU A 30 4.50 -21.66 10.07
CA LEU A 30 5.61 -21.86 11.01
C LEU A 30 6.43 -23.10 10.66
N ASN A 31 5.79 -24.20 10.32
CA ASN A 31 6.50 -25.40 9.89
C ASN A 31 7.27 -25.18 8.59
N SER A 32 6.72 -24.43 7.64
CA SER A 32 7.42 -24.11 6.40
C SER A 32 8.67 -23.25 6.65
N LEU A 33 8.62 -22.34 7.62
CA LEU A 33 9.77 -21.54 8.06
C LEU A 33 10.84 -22.38 8.79
N ILE A 34 10.43 -23.35 9.61
CA ILE A 34 11.35 -24.27 10.28
C ILE A 34 12.01 -25.17 9.23
N LEU A 35 11.22 -25.72 8.32
CA LEU A 35 11.70 -26.61 7.26
C LEU A 35 12.70 -25.92 6.34
N SER A 36 12.51 -24.62 6.05
CA SER A 36 13.43 -23.87 5.21
C SER A 36 14.84 -23.73 5.79
N GLN A 37 15.00 -23.89 7.12
CA GLN A 37 16.33 -23.92 7.76
C GLN A 37 17.11 -25.18 7.39
N ALA A 38 16.42 -26.32 7.23
CA ALA A 38 17.03 -27.59 6.87
C ALA A 38 17.09 -27.80 5.35
N SER A 39 16.04 -27.38 4.64
CA SER A 39 15.90 -27.52 3.20
C SER A 39 15.17 -26.30 2.61
N PRO A 40 15.92 -25.31 2.08
CA PRO A 40 15.33 -24.11 1.47
C PRO A 40 14.37 -24.43 0.32
N GLU A 41 14.69 -25.43 -0.51
CA GLU A 41 13.85 -25.85 -1.65
C GLU A 41 12.51 -26.40 -1.20
N GLU A 42 12.50 -27.26 -0.17
CA GLU A 42 11.26 -27.81 0.37
C GLU A 42 10.43 -26.74 1.10
N GLY A 43 11.11 -25.84 1.84
CA GLY A 43 10.48 -24.70 2.49
C GLY A 43 9.77 -23.79 1.50
N VAL A 44 10.41 -23.42 0.39
CA VAL A 44 9.81 -22.67 -0.71
C VAL A 44 8.60 -23.39 -1.29
N LYS A 45 8.70 -24.71 -1.53
CA LYS A 45 7.59 -25.50 -2.08
C LYS A 45 6.35 -25.51 -1.17
N GLN A 46 6.54 -25.52 0.15
CA GLN A 46 5.43 -25.45 1.11
C GLN A 46 4.87 -24.03 1.19
N LEU A 47 5.72 -23.01 1.28
CA LEU A 47 5.29 -21.60 1.27
C LEU A 47 4.51 -21.26 -0.01
N ALA A 48 4.97 -21.73 -1.17
CA ALA A 48 4.27 -21.53 -2.44
C ALA A 48 2.89 -22.22 -2.49
N GLN A 49 2.73 -23.37 -1.81
CA GLN A 49 1.42 -24.03 -1.68
C GLN A 49 0.49 -23.23 -0.78
N LEU A 50 0.99 -22.75 0.36
CA LEU A 50 0.23 -21.90 1.28
C LEU A 50 -0.16 -20.58 0.61
N ALA A 51 0.77 -19.94 -0.10
CA ALA A 51 0.53 -18.75 -0.91
C ALA A 51 -0.62 -18.95 -1.92
N ARG A 52 -0.68 -20.10 -2.60
CA ARG A 52 -1.80 -20.43 -3.51
C ARG A 52 -3.14 -20.50 -2.78
N LYS A 53 -3.20 -21.05 -1.57
CA LYS A 53 -4.43 -21.07 -0.74
C LYS A 53 -4.92 -19.64 -0.44
N HIS A 54 -4.01 -18.77 0.00
CA HIS A 54 -4.34 -17.35 0.24
C HIS A 54 -4.78 -16.62 -1.03
N ILE A 55 -4.12 -16.86 -2.17
CA ILE A 55 -4.50 -16.26 -3.47
C ILE A 55 -5.92 -16.68 -3.87
N GLU A 56 -6.30 -17.95 -3.69
CA GLU A 56 -7.65 -18.41 -4.01
C GLU A 56 -8.71 -17.80 -3.06
N LYS A 57 -8.37 -17.58 -1.77
CA LYS A 57 -9.21 -16.81 -0.82
C LYS A 57 -9.40 -15.38 -1.31
N LEU A 58 -8.31 -14.67 -1.67
CA LEU A 58 -8.35 -13.30 -2.20
C LEU A 58 -9.18 -13.18 -3.49
N ARG A 59 -9.05 -14.15 -4.40
CA ARG A 59 -9.85 -14.21 -5.65
C ARG A 59 -11.33 -14.39 -5.36
N THR A 60 -11.67 -15.21 -4.38
CA THR A 60 -13.06 -15.44 -3.97
C THR A 60 -13.68 -14.17 -3.39
N ILE A 61 -12.98 -13.49 -2.48
CA ILE A 61 -13.43 -12.23 -1.89
C ILE A 61 -13.55 -11.13 -2.95
N THR A 62 -12.60 -11.06 -3.89
CA THR A 62 -12.64 -10.10 -5.01
C THR A 62 -13.89 -10.28 -5.87
N LYS A 63 -14.32 -11.52 -6.13
CA LYS A 63 -15.59 -11.81 -6.83
C LYS A 63 -16.79 -11.33 -6.01
N ALA A 64 -16.80 -11.57 -4.70
CA ALA A 64 -17.87 -11.10 -3.82
C ALA A 64 -17.97 -9.55 -3.79
N ILE A 65 -16.83 -8.84 -3.78
CA ILE A 65 -16.78 -7.37 -3.91
C ILE A 65 -17.41 -6.92 -5.23
N GLN A 66 -17.08 -7.59 -6.35
CA GLN A 66 -17.64 -7.24 -7.67
C GLN A 66 -19.15 -7.49 -7.74
N GLU A 67 -19.65 -8.58 -7.16
CA GLU A 67 -21.08 -8.90 -7.08
C GLU A 67 -21.83 -7.92 -6.18
N GLY A 68 -21.30 -7.60 -5.01
CA GLY A 68 -21.86 -6.61 -4.10
C GLY A 68 -22.02 -5.23 -4.77
N ARG A 69 -21.05 -4.84 -5.60
CA ARG A 69 -21.12 -3.60 -6.41
C ARG A 69 -22.23 -3.65 -7.45
N LYS A 70 -22.38 -4.76 -8.18
CA LYS A 70 -23.46 -4.93 -9.17
C LYS A 70 -24.84 -4.89 -8.51
N ASN A 71 -24.97 -5.53 -7.36
CA ASN A 71 -26.22 -5.63 -6.61
C ASN A 71 -26.52 -4.39 -5.76
N ARG A 72 -25.62 -3.39 -5.73
CA ARG A 72 -25.68 -2.20 -4.88
C ARG A 72 -25.82 -2.52 -3.39
N ASP A 73 -25.29 -3.67 -2.97
CA ASP A 73 -25.30 -4.10 -1.57
C ASP A 73 -24.14 -3.42 -0.82
N LYS A 74 -24.44 -2.26 -0.23
CA LYS A 74 -23.47 -1.49 0.54
C LYS A 74 -22.98 -2.23 1.79
N LYS A 75 -23.82 -3.07 2.41
CA LYS A 75 -23.45 -3.76 3.66
C LYS A 75 -22.54 -4.95 3.34
N GLY A 76 -22.91 -5.76 2.36
CA GLY A 76 -22.06 -6.86 1.88
C GLY A 76 -20.72 -6.36 1.33
N LEU A 77 -20.72 -5.23 0.61
CA LEU A 77 -19.49 -4.62 0.11
C LEU A 77 -18.53 -4.24 1.25
N LYS A 78 -19.02 -3.58 2.30
CA LYS A 78 -18.18 -3.21 3.45
C LYS A 78 -17.58 -4.42 4.17
N ILE A 79 -18.35 -5.50 4.30
CA ILE A 79 -17.88 -6.75 4.91
C ILE A 79 -16.80 -7.38 4.04
N ALA A 80 -17.06 -7.55 2.74
CA ALA A 80 -16.11 -8.17 1.81
C ALA A 80 -14.81 -7.35 1.67
N LEU A 81 -14.86 -6.02 1.77
CA LEU A 81 -13.67 -5.17 1.80
C LEU A 81 -12.81 -5.42 3.05
N LYS A 82 -13.45 -5.54 4.22
CA LYS A 82 -12.76 -5.87 5.48
C LYS A 82 -12.13 -7.25 5.44
N GLU A 83 -12.85 -8.25 4.95
CA GLU A 83 -12.34 -9.61 4.76
C GLU A 83 -11.17 -9.65 3.78
N PHE A 84 -11.18 -8.82 2.74
CA PHE A 84 -10.06 -8.70 1.81
C PHE A 84 -8.80 -8.15 2.50
N GLU A 85 -8.95 -7.07 3.28
CA GLU A 85 -7.82 -6.49 4.03
C GLU A 85 -7.22 -7.51 5.01
N GLU A 86 -8.06 -8.22 5.77
CA GLU A 86 -7.62 -9.27 6.70
C GLU A 86 -6.92 -10.44 5.96
N ALA A 87 -7.48 -10.91 4.84
CA ALA A 87 -6.85 -11.96 4.03
C ALA A 87 -5.53 -11.51 3.40
N LEU A 88 -5.40 -10.22 3.05
CA LEU A 88 -4.16 -9.66 2.52
C LEU A 88 -3.08 -9.59 3.61
N ASP A 89 -3.45 -9.22 4.84
CA ASP A 89 -2.54 -9.18 5.99
C ASP A 89 -1.99 -10.57 6.36
N GLU A 90 -2.78 -11.62 6.17
CA GLU A 90 -2.32 -13.02 6.30
C GLU A 90 -1.40 -13.45 5.15
N TYR A 91 -1.69 -13.02 3.91
CA TYR A 91 -0.94 -13.42 2.72
C TYR A 91 0.45 -12.78 2.64
N ILE A 92 0.58 -11.49 3.00
CA ILE A 92 1.84 -10.74 2.87
C ILE A 92 3.01 -11.45 3.58
N PRO A 93 2.90 -11.90 4.86
CA PRO A 93 3.96 -12.65 5.52
C PRO A 93 4.42 -13.91 4.78
N VAL A 94 3.49 -14.68 4.21
CA VAL A 94 3.79 -15.90 3.45
C VAL A 94 4.60 -15.57 2.19
N LEU A 95 4.15 -14.55 1.44
CA LEU A 95 4.85 -14.05 0.26
C LEU A 95 6.26 -13.53 0.60
N MET A 96 6.41 -12.78 1.70
CA MET A 96 7.70 -12.25 2.13
C MET A 96 8.65 -13.36 2.59
N ALA A 97 8.14 -14.40 3.24
CA ALA A 97 8.95 -15.56 3.62
C ALA A 97 9.48 -16.30 2.39
N GLU A 98 8.64 -16.52 1.38
CA GLU A 98 9.06 -17.15 0.12
C GLU A 98 10.10 -16.29 -0.60
N ALA A 99 9.85 -14.98 -0.72
CA ALA A 99 10.79 -14.01 -1.29
C ALA A 99 12.13 -13.99 -0.55
N LYS A 100 12.12 -14.07 0.78
CA LYS A 100 13.33 -14.05 1.61
C LYS A 100 14.25 -15.25 1.33
N ILE A 101 13.70 -16.42 1.05
CA ILE A 101 14.52 -17.60 0.72
C ILE A 101 15.23 -17.38 -0.62
N TYR A 102 14.52 -16.93 -1.66
CA TYR A 102 15.15 -16.58 -2.95
C TYR A 102 16.17 -15.45 -2.82
N TRP A 103 15.89 -14.46 -1.97
CA TRP A 103 16.83 -13.39 -1.65
C TRP A 103 18.12 -13.92 -1.02
N GLU A 104 18.03 -14.84 -0.06
CA GLU A 104 19.19 -15.47 0.60
C GLU A 104 20.00 -16.34 -0.37
N MET A 105 19.37 -16.85 -1.43
CA MET A 105 20.03 -17.55 -2.54
C MET A 105 20.60 -16.60 -3.61
N GLU A 106 20.51 -15.29 -3.40
CA GLU A 106 20.88 -14.23 -4.36
C GLU A 106 20.12 -14.30 -5.71
N ASP A 107 19.00 -15.03 -5.77
CA ASP A 107 18.17 -15.14 -6.97
C ASP A 107 17.13 -14.01 -7.01
N TYR A 108 17.64 -12.79 -7.21
CA TYR A 108 16.79 -11.59 -7.28
C TYR A 108 15.81 -11.61 -8.46
N GLN A 109 16.12 -12.36 -9.52
CA GLN A 109 15.20 -12.53 -10.67
C GLN A 109 13.95 -13.30 -10.25
N MET A 110 14.11 -14.37 -9.47
CA MET A 110 12.98 -15.11 -8.96
C MET A 110 12.16 -14.30 -7.96
N VAL A 111 12.80 -13.51 -7.09
CA VAL A 111 12.07 -12.60 -6.18
C VAL A 111 11.22 -11.60 -6.97
N GLU A 112 11.76 -11.01 -8.04
CA GLU A 112 10.98 -10.11 -8.91
C GLU A 112 9.84 -10.84 -9.62
N HIS A 113 10.07 -12.06 -10.09
CA HIS A 113 9.03 -12.88 -10.71
C HIS A 113 7.87 -13.12 -9.74
N LEU A 114 8.18 -13.53 -8.51
CA LEU A 114 7.22 -13.75 -7.44
C LEU A 114 6.43 -12.47 -7.13
N PHE A 115 7.10 -11.33 -6.99
CA PHE A 115 6.41 -10.06 -6.77
C PHE A 115 5.51 -9.68 -7.94
N ARG A 116 5.95 -9.82 -9.19
CA ARG A 116 5.10 -9.57 -10.37
C ARG A 116 3.83 -10.41 -10.37
N GLN A 117 3.89 -11.68 -9.96
CA GLN A 117 2.72 -12.55 -9.86
C GLN A 117 1.74 -12.08 -8.77
N SER A 118 2.25 -11.59 -7.65
CA SER A 118 1.43 -11.10 -6.52
C SER A 118 0.88 -9.67 -6.70
N ALA A 119 1.34 -8.93 -7.71
CA ALA A 119 1.06 -7.50 -7.86
C ALA A 119 -0.44 -7.16 -8.00
N GLU A 120 -1.24 -8.10 -8.52
CA GLU A 120 -2.70 -7.91 -8.66
C GLU A 120 -3.40 -7.66 -7.32
N PHE A 121 -2.86 -8.19 -6.21
CA PHE A 121 -3.42 -8.01 -4.86
C PHE A 121 -2.56 -7.10 -3.97
N CYS A 122 -1.23 -7.16 -4.12
CA CYS A 122 -0.31 -6.57 -3.15
C CYS A 122 0.30 -5.23 -3.56
N SER A 123 0.05 -4.74 -4.79
CA SER A 123 0.74 -3.56 -5.35
C SER A 123 0.55 -2.27 -4.55
N GLU A 124 -0.42 -2.22 -3.64
CA GLU A 124 -0.74 -1.10 -2.78
C GLU A 124 -0.20 -1.25 -1.35
N ASP A 125 0.16 -2.47 -0.95
CA ASP A 125 0.73 -2.73 0.37
C ASP A 125 2.14 -2.13 0.49
N GLU A 126 2.38 -1.40 1.59
CA GLU A 126 3.64 -0.71 1.79
C GLU A 126 4.84 -1.63 2.03
N ARG A 127 4.60 -2.80 2.65
CA ARG A 127 5.66 -3.80 2.89
C ARG A 127 6.06 -4.41 1.56
N TRP A 128 5.09 -4.75 0.72
CA TRP A 128 5.33 -5.23 -0.64
C TRP A 128 6.10 -4.21 -1.48
N ARG A 129 5.64 -2.96 -1.54
CA ARG A 129 6.28 -1.87 -2.31
C ARG A 129 7.73 -1.66 -1.92
N LEU A 130 8.04 -1.74 -0.62
CA LEU A 130 9.40 -1.58 -0.12
C LEU A 130 10.30 -2.73 -0.59
N ASN A 131 9.85 -3.97 -0.44
CA ASN A 131 10.62 -5.13 -0.84
C ASN A 131 10.83 -5.19 -2.36
N VAL A 132 9.85 -4.77 -3.16
CA VAL A 132 10.04 -4.59 -4.62
C VAL A 132 11.13 -3.56 -4.93
N ALA A 133 11.14 -2.43 -4.23
CA ALA A 133 12.18 -1.43 -4.39
C ALA A 133 13.57 -1.98 -4.05
N HIS A 134 13.68 -2.78 -2.99
CA HIS A 134 14.92 -3.46 -2.60
C HIS A 134 15.40 -4.41 -3.69
N VAL A 135 14.51 -5.21 -4.28
CA VAL A 135 14.86 -6.13 -5.38
C VAL A 135 15.34 -5.36 -6.60
N PHE A 136 14.66 -4.27 -6.98
CA PHE A 136 15.14 -3.42 -8.08
C PHE A 136 16.48 -2.77 -7.78
N PHE A 137 16.72 -2.35 -6.54
CA PHE A 137 18.02 -1.83 -6.13
C PHE A 137 19.13 -2.89 -6.29
N MET A 138 18.91 -4.12 -5.82
CA MET A 138 19.89 -5.21 -5.94
C MET A 138 20.18 -5.60 -7.38
N GLN A 139 19.24 -5.38 -8.30
CA GLN A 139 19.42 -5.60 -9.72
C GLN A 139 19.88 -4.35 -10.50
N GLU A 140 20.29 -3.28 -9.80
CA GLU A 140 20.74 -2.01 -10.39
C GLU A 140 19.69 -1.31 -11.28
N LYS A 141 18.40 -1.62 -11.09
CA LYS A 141 17.23 -0.98 -11.74
C LYS A 141 16.85 0.31 -10.99
N PHE A 142 17.77 1.27 -10.97
CA PHE A 142 17.66 2.45 -10.11
C PHE A 142 16.50 3.37 -10.49
N GLU A 143 16.15 3.50 -11.78
CA GLU A 143 15.03 4.34 -12.21
C GLU A 143 13.69 3.84 -11.66
N GLU A 144 13.47 2.53 -11.71
CA GLU A 144 12.28 1.88 -11.16
C GLU A 144 12.28 1.94 -9.64
N CYS A 145 13.42 1.64 -9.02
CA CYS A 145 13.62 1.68 -7.57
C CYS A 145 13.25 3.05 -6.96
N ILE A 146 13.73 4.15 -7.56
CA ILE A 146 13.47 5.52 -7.08
C ILE A 146 11.96 5.83 -7.07
N ARG A 147 11.17 5.27 -8.00
CA ARG A 147 9.71 5.50 -8.02
C ARG A 147 9.02 4.99 -6.76
N TYR A 148 9.49 3.87 -6.22
CA TYR A 148 8.95 3.31 -4.97
C TYR A 148 9.43 4.08 -3.73
N TYR A 149 10.71 4.45 -3.67
CA TYR A 149 11.24 5.19 -2.53
C TYR A 149 10.75 6.64 -2.46
N ALA A 150 10.72 7.36 -3.59
CA ALA A 150 10.38 8.79 -3.61
C ALA A 150 9.00 9.06 -3.03
N LYS A 151 7.98 8.28 -3.44
CA LYS A 151 6.61 8.40 -2.92
C LYS A 151 6.59 8.28 -1.39
N ARG A 152 7.31 7.31 -0.83
CA ARG A 152 7.36 7.06 0.61
C ARG A 152 8.11 8.15 1.37
N CYS A 153 9.24 8.63 0.84
CA CYS A 153 10.00 9.73 1.44
C CYS A 153 9.18 11.02 1.54
N PHE A 154 8.44 11.38 0.49
CA PHE A 154 7.59 12.58 0.52
C PHE A 154 6.36 12.42 1.41
N LEU A 155 5.77 11.23 1.46
CA LEU A 155 4.63 10.95 2.35
C LEU A 155 5.05 11.04 3.82
N ALA A 156 6.15 10.38 4.20
CA ALA A 156 6.69 10.44 5.56
C ALA A 156 7.09 11.87 5.97
N LEU A 157 7.67 12.63 5.04
CA LEU A 157 7.98 14.04 5.27
C LEU A 157 6.70 14.85 5.54
N ALA A 158 5.67 14.69 4.72
CA ALA A 158 4.40 15.38 4.88
C ALA A 158 3.70 15.02 6.20
N GLU A 159 3.72 13.74 6.60
CA GLU A 159 3.18 13.31 7.89
C GLU A 159 3.89 13.95 9.08
N ASN A 160 5.23 13.98 9.07
CA ASN A 160 6.01 14.58 10.16
C ASN A 160 5.84 16.11 10.20
N MET A 161 5.68 16.76 9.06
CA MET A 161 5.32 18.19 9.02
C MET A 161 3.96 18.45 9.67
N ALA A 162 2.98 17.58 9.43
CA ALA A 162 1.63 17.73 9.95
C ALA A 162 1.51 17.40 11.45
N LYS A 163 2.17 16.32 11.90
CA LYS A 163 2.09 15.84 13.29
C LYS A 163 2.98 16.62 14.24
N ASP A 164 4.23 16.90 13.84
CA ASP A 164 5.26 17.43 14.74
C ASP A 164 5.61 18.91 14.46
N MET A 165 4.82 19.58 13.61
CA MET A 165 5.07 20.98 13.16
C MET A 165 6.52 21.22 12.71
N VAL A 166 7.10 20.25 11.99
CA VAL A 166 8.45 20.43 11.42
C VAL A 166 8.40 21.50 10.33
N VAL A 167 9.04 22.64 10.60
CA VAL A 167 9.19 23.72 9.61
C VAL A 167 10.34 23.37 8.68
N ILE A 168 10.03 23.18 7.40
CA ILE A 168 11.02 22.97 6.34
C ILE A 168 11.52 24.33 5.85
N ARG A 169 12.82 24.45 5.54
CA ARG A 169 13.39 25.64 4.90
C ARG A 169 12.76 25.88 3.52
N ASP A 170 12.50 27.14 3.18
CA ASP A 170 11.87 27.54 1.92
C ASP A 170 12.57 26.96 0.69
N ASP A 171 13.91 26.97 0.64
CA ASP A 171 14.65 26.41 -0.50
C ASP A 171 14.39 24.90 -0.69
N THR A 172 14.33 24.16 0.42
CA THR A 172 14.03 22.73 0.39
C THR A 172 12.60 22.50 -0.07
N TYR A 173 11.64 23.29 0.42
CA TYR A 173 10.25 23.23 -0.03
C TYR A 173 10.10 23.51 -1.54
N HIS A 174 10.74 24.56 -2.05
CA HIS A 174 10.73 24.90 -3.49
C HIS A 174 11.37 23.79 -4.34
N ASN A 175 12.46 23.18 -3.88
CA ASN A 175 13.10 22.07 -4.58
C ASN A 175 12.19 20.84 -4.65
N ILE A 176 11.46 20.54 -3.57
CA ILE A 176 10.47 19.45 -3.55
C ILE A 176 9.33 19.74 -4.53
N LEU A 177 8.78 20.96 -4.53
CA LEU A 177 7.73 21.34 -5.48
C LEU A 177 8.21 21.25 -6.94
N ASN A 178 9.42 21.72 -7.22
CA ASN A 178 10.01 21.63 -8.57
C ASN A 178 10.22 20.17 -9.00
N PHE A 179 10.66 19.30 -8.08
CA PHE A 179 10.74 17.86 -8.34
C PHE A 179 9.36 17.27 -8.66
N LEU A 180 8.35 17.54 -7.83
CA LEU A 180 6.99 17.01 -8.02
C LEU A 180 6.35 17.51 -9.31
N ASP A 181 6.56 18.78 -9.67
CA ASP A 181 6.03 19.35 -10.91
C ASP A 181 6.70 18.76 -12.15
N ARG A 182 8.02 18.52 -12.11
CA ARG A 182 8.72 17.78 -13.17
C ARG A 182 8.20 16.34 -13.28
N ALA A 183 8.06 15.65 -12.14
CA ALA A 183 7.51 14.30 -12.10
C ALA A 183 6.09 14.25 -12.69
N ALA A 184 5.23 15.23 -12.36
CA ALA A 184 3.88 15.33 -12.90
C ALA A 184 3.86 15.61 -14.41
N ARG A 185 4.77 16.45 -14.93
CA ARG A 185 4.86 16.74 -16.36
C ARG A 185 5.29 15.52 -17.17
N HIS A 186 6.28 14.78 -16.69
CA HIS A 186 6.83 13.61 -17.38
C HIS A 186 6.05 12.31 -17.11
N GLY A 187 5.34 12.22 -15.98
CA GLY A 187 4.56 11.06 -15.56
C GLY A 187 3.20 10.90 -16.23
N LYS A 188 2.75 11.84 -17.08
CA LYS A 188 1.41 11.82 -17.71
C LYS A 188 1.07 10.55 -18.50
N HIS A 189 2.08 9.84 -18.96
CA HIS A 189 1.94 8.61 -19.75
C HIS A 189 2.16 7.34 -18.94
N ILE A 190 2.56 7.45 -17.68
CA ILE A 190 2.77 6.31 -16.78
C ILE A 190 1.41 5.95 -16.17
N GLU A 191 0.90 4.76 -16.50
CA GLU A 191 -0.36 4.29 -15.92
C GLU A 191 -0.13 3.82 -14.49
N THR A 192 -0.84 4.44 -13.55
CA THR A 192 -0.94 3.98 -12.17
C THR A 192 -2.15 3.07 -12.06
N VAL A 193 -1.93 1.80 -11.74
CA VAL A 193 -3.01 0.87 -11.40
C VAL A 193 -3.49 1.26 -10.01
N VAL A 194 -4.73 1.72 -9.90
CA VAL A 194 -5.38 2.00 -8.62
C VAL A 194 -6.28 0.83 -8.31
N SER A 195 -6.11 0.20 -7.15
CA SER A 195 -6.95 -0.93 -6.78
C SER A 195 -8.41 -0.50 -6.67
N PRO A 196 -9.38 -1.39 -6.92
CA PRO A 196 -10.80 -1.08 -6.76
C PRO A 196 -11.15 -0.62 -5.34
N ILE A 197 -10.36 -1.00 -4.33
CA ILE A 197 -10.52 -0.67 -2.91
C ILE A 197 -10.09 0.77 -2.66
N ASP A 198 -8.95 1.18 -3.22
CA ASP A 198 -8.46 2.55 -3.09
C ASP A 198 -9.33 3.54 -3.84
N MET A 199 -10.04 3.12 -4.89
CA MET A 199 -11.02 3.99 -5.55
C MET A 199 -12.12 4.44 -4.57
N GLU A 200 -12.52 3.58 -3.62
CA GLU A 200 -13.51 3.89 -2.60
C GLU A 200 -12.93 4.84 -1.54
N LYS A 201 -11.72 4.55 -1.05
CA LYS A 201 -10.98 5.45 -0.13
C LYS A 201 -10.71 6.82 -0.76
N ILE A 202 -10.36 6.88 -2.05
CA ILE A 202 -10.16 8.13 -2.81
C ILE A 202 -11.47 8.90 -2.91
N ILE A 203 -12.59 8.23 -3.19
CA ILE A 203 -13.91 8.88 -3.26
C ILE A 203 -14.31 9.42 -1.87
N GLU A 204 -14.06 8.66 -0.80
CA GLU A 204 -14.32 9.11 0.58
C GLU A 204 -13.48 10.33 0.94
N VAL A 205 -12.17 10.32 0.64
CA VAL A 205 -11.27 11.47 0.86
C VAL A 205 -11.68 12.67 0.00
N GLN A 206 -12.09 12.46 -1.25
CA GLN A 206 -12.61 13.53 -2.11
C GLN A 206 -13.88 14.16 -1.55
N ASN A 207 -14.81 13.35 -1.04
CA ASN A 207 -16.04 13.84 -0.43
C ASN A 207 -15.74 14.60 0.87
N ALA A 208 -14.82 14.09 1.70
CA ALA A 208 -14.38 14.77 2.92
C ALA A 208 -13.68 16.10 2.63
N ALA A 209 -12.82 16.15 1.62
CA ALA A 209 -12.15 17.38 1.20
C ALA A 209 -13.13 18.41 0.59
N ALA A 210 -14.12 17.95 -0.19
CA ALA A 210 -15.17 18.81 -0.72
C ALA A 210 -16.06 19.38 0.40
N GLN A 211 -16.38 18.56 1.40
CA GLN A 211 -17.13 19.00 2.58
C GLN A 211 -16.34 20.02 3.40
N ALA A 212 -15.07 19.74 3.71
CA ALA A 212 -14.20 20.68 4.43
C ALA A 212 -14.01 22.01 3.68
N ALA A 213 -13.96 21.97 2.34
CA ALA A 213 -13.93 23.19 1.51
C ALA A 213 -15.26 23.96 1.56
N ALA A 214 -16.40 23.27 1.60
CA ALA A 214 -17.71 23.91 1.76
C ALA A 214 -17.87 24.54 3.15
N ASP A 215 -17.43 23.84 4.20
CA ASP A 215 -17.49 24.31 5.59
C ASP A 215 -16.59 25.55 5.80
N ALA A 216 -15.38 25.56 5.22
CA ALA A 216 -14.47 26.71 5.26
C ALA A 216 -15.02 27.93 4.50
N VAL A 217 -15.83 27.73 3.45
CA VAL A 217 -16.54 28.81 2.75
C VAL A 217 -17.73 29.32 3.59
N GLY A 218 -18.42 28.42 4.31
CA GLY A 218 -19.49 28.76 5.25
C GLY A 218 -19.00 29.62 6.42
N GLU A 219 -17.92 29.23 7.09
CA GLU A 219 -17.35 29.99 8.22
C GLU A 219 -16.80 31.36 7.81
N SER A 220 -16.29 31.50 6.58
CA SER A 220 -15.87 32.78 6.02
C SER A 220 -17.02 33.77 5.73
N SER A 221 -18.27 33.30 5.81
CA SER A 221 -19.47 34.15 5.70
C SER A 221 -19.99 34.65 7.05
N GLU A 222 -19.58 34.04 8.17
CA GLU A 222 -19.98 34.42 9.53
C GLU A 222 -18.91 35.24 10.29
N PHE A 223 -17.63 35.10 9.95
CA PHE A 223 -16.56 35.92 10.53
C PHE A 223 -16.15 37.05 9.58
N GLY A 224 -16.42 38.29 10.01
CA GLY A 224 -16.13 39.51 9.27
C GLY A 224 -14.68 39.56 8.73
N ARG A 225 -14.56 40.04 7.50
CA ARG A 225 -13.30 40.27 6.80
C ARG A 225 -12.38 41.19 7.62
N ASP A 226 -11.34 40.64 8.23
CA ASP A 226 -10.17 41.42 8.60
C ASP A 226 -9.04 41.07 7.62
N GLU A 227 -8.98 41.81 6.52
CA GLU A 227 -8.07 41.59 5.38
C GLU A 227 -6.59 41.89 5.71
N ASN A 228 -6.27 42.26 6.96
CA ASN A 228 -4.94 42.72 7.39
C ASN A 228 -4.16 41.75 8.30
N ASN A 229 -4.61 40.51 8.51
CA ASN A 229 -3.86 39.54 9.34
C ASN A 229 -2.96 38.60 8.49
N PRO A 230 -1.63 38.80 8.47
CA PRO A 230 -0.70 38.03 7.62
C PRO A 230 -0.60 36.54 7.99
N ASN A 231 -1.00 36.14 9.20
CA ASN A 231 -0.96 34.73 9.63
C ASN A 231 -2.14 33.89 9.10
N ASN A 232 -3.23 34.53 8.65
CA ASN A 232 -4.42 33.81 8.17
C ASN A 232 -4.33 33.46 6.67
N LEU A 233 -3.48 34.16 5.91
CA LEU A 233 -3.20 33.84 4.51
C LEU A 233 -2.34 32.58 4.34
N GLY A 234 -1.42 32.30 5.26
CA GLY A 234 -0.48 31.18 5.15
C GLY A 234 -1.15 29.80 5.31
N VAL A 235 -2.01 29.64 6.32
CA VAL A 235 -2.68 28.36 6.62
C VAL A 235 -3.77 28.06 5.59
N ALA A 236 -4.58 29.06 5.22
CA ALA A 236 -5.60 28.90 4.19
C ALA A 236 -4.99 28.66 2.79
N ALA A 237 -3.84 29.28 2.47
CA ALA A 237 -3.11 29.01 1.22
C ALA A 237 -2.43 27.64 1.23
N ALA A 238 -1.87 27.19 2.37
CA ALA A 238 -1.27 25.87 2.50
C ALA A 238 -2.31 24.74 2.38
N VAL A 239 -3.48 24.89 3.01
CA VAL A 239 -4.60 23.95 2.90
C VAL A 239 -5.18 23.95 1.49
N LYS A 240 -5.37 25.13 0.87
CA LYS A 240 -5.79 25.22 -0.54
C LYS A 240 -4.75 24.66 -1.51
N SER A 241 -3.46 24.82 -1.24
CA SER A 241 -2.36 24.30 -2.07
C SER A 241 -2.24 22.78 -1.95
N ALA A 242 -2.34 22.23 -0.72
CA ALA A 242 -2.38 20.79 -0.50
C ALA A 242 -3.65 20.15 -1.10
N ALA A 243 -4.81 20.80 -0.96
CA ALA A 243 -6.06 20.36 -1.60
C ALA A 243 -6.00 20.47 -3.13
N ALA A 244 -5.36 21.51 -3.68
CA ALA A 244 -5.13 21.65 -5.12
C ALA A 244 -4.14 20.60 -5.64
N ALA A 245 -3.08 20.29 -4.90
CA ALA A 245 -2.11 19.24 -5.25
C ALA A 245 -2.77 17.84 -5.23
N ALA A 246 -3.60 17.56 -4.22
CA ALA A 246 -4.40 16.35 -4.13
C ALA A 246 -5.46 16.28 -5.25
N ALA A 247 -6.10 17.40 -5.58
CA ALA A 247 -7.08 17.50 -6.66
C ALA A 247 -6.43 17.37 -8.06
N VAL A 248 -5.21 17.86 -8.26
CA VAL A 248 -4.45 17.73 -9.52
C VAL A 248 -3.94 16.30 -9.71
N ALA A 249 -3.50 15.65 -8.63
CA ALA A 249 -3.19 14.22 -8.62
C ALA A 249 -4.43 13.39 -8.95
N ALA A 250 -5.60 13.76 -8.42
CA ALA A 250 -6.88 13.09 -8.67
C ALA A 250 -7.48 13.38 -10.07
N ALA A 251 -7.33 14.59 -10.61
CA ALA A 251 -7.89 14.99 -11.91
C ALA A 251 -7.18 14.30 -13.10
N SER A 252 -5.93 13.87 -12.91
CA SER A 252 -5.19 13.10 -13.92
C SER A 252 -5.78 11.69 -14.12
N ILE A 253 -6.51 11.17 -13.14
CA ILE A 253 -7.17 9.86 -13.18
C ILE A 253 -8.49 9.93 -13.97
N ASN A 254 -9.24 11.04 -13.88
CA ASN A 254 -10.58 11.15 -14.47
C ASN A 254 -10.58 11.48 -15.99
N LYS A 255 -9.45 11.96 -16.54
CA LYS A 255 -9.36 12.40 -17.95
C LYS A 255 -9.32 11.26 -18.98
N LYS A 256 -9.17 10.00 -18.56
CA LYS A 256 -9.17 8.84 -19.46
C LYS A 256 -10.53 8.13 -19.61
N LYS A 257 -11.57 8.54 -18.86
CA LYS A 257 -12.94 8.00 -19.06
C LYS A 257 -13.60 8.43 -20.38
N ASN A 258 -13.09 9.46 -21.06
CA ASN A 258 -13.66 10.01 -22.30
C ASN A 258 -12.91 9.66 -23.59
N ARG A 259 -11.99 8.67 -23.58
CA ARG A 259 -11.24 8.30 -24.80
C ARG A 259 -11.38 6.84 -25.26
N THR A 260 -12.32 6.10 -24.70
CA THR A 260 -12.71 4.76 -25.16
C THR A 260 -14.17 4.73 -25.59
N VAL A 261 -14.55 5.61 -26.52
CA VAL A 261 -15.63 5.39 -27.48
C VAL A 261 -15.23 6.07 -28.79
N THR A 262 -14.47 5.37 -29.62
CA THR A 262 -14.48 5.36 -31.10
C THR A 262 -13.47 4.33 -31.56
#